data_AF-A0A9E2F9X1-F1
#
_entry.id   AF-A0A9E2F9X1-F1
#
_cell.length_a   1.000
_cell.length_b   1.000
_cell.length_c   1.000
_cell.angle_alpha   90.00
_cell.angle_beta   90.00
_cell.angle_gamma   90.00
#
_symmetry.space_group_name_H-M   'P 1'
#
loop_
_entity.id
_entity.type
_entity.pdbx_description
1 polymer ?
#
loop_
_entity_poly.entity_id
_entity_poly.type
_entity_poly.pdbx_seq_one_letter_code
_entity_poly.pdbx_strand_id
1 'polypeptide(L)'
;MPQNHVIQCQPERLLKLTALLFLILGVAFPRLAQCDFSFYIPSDHVSWNDLHPERSTAVAPIIDLCGDWRYKAGRHQGNISIPSCYAGYEGIVTFSRQINIPADWQGKNVKLHLLGVLHRAAIRINGTLIGTNNVPA
;
A
#
# COMPACT_ATOMS: atom_id res chain seq x y z
N MET A 1 26.09 25.81 80.65
CA MET A 1 25.10 24.92 80.03
C MET A 1 24.39 25.69 78.91
N PRO A 2 24.75 25.49 77.63
CA PRO A 2 24.00 26.06 76.52
C PRO A 2 22.95 25.05 76.00
N GLN A 3 21.72 25.52 75.82
CA GLN A 3 20.64 24.74 75.21
C GLN A 3 20.77 24.81 73.69
N ASN A 4 20.99 23.67 73.04
CA ASN A 4 20.99 23.55 71.58
C ASN A 4 19.54 23.46 71.08
N HIS A 5 19.12 24.47 70.31
CA HIS A 5 17.87 24.43 69.55
C HIS A 5 18.03 23.54 68.32
N VAL A 6 17.23 22.48 68.25
CA VAL A 6 17.09 21.61 67.08
C VAL A 6 16.12 22.27 66.09
N ILE A 7 16.62 22.69 64.93
CA ILE A 7 15.78 23.19 63.83
C ILE A 7 15.26 21.98 63.06
N GLN A 8 13.96 21.74 63.16
CA GLN A 8 13.26 20.64 62.51
C GLN A 8 12.80 21.08 61.11
N CYS A 9 13.45 20.57 60.06
CA CYS A 9 13.15 20.88 58.67
C CYS A 9 12.01 19.97 58.17
N GLN A 10 10.85 20.53 57.79
CA GLN A 10 9.71 19.77 57.27
C GLN A 10 9.79 19.60 55.74
N PRO A 11 9.80 18.36 55.20
CA PRO A 11 10.01 18.11 53.76
C PRO A 11 8.73 18.08 52.90
N GLU A 12 7.55 18.43 53.42
CA GLU A 12 6.28 18.05 52.76
C GLU A 12 5.69 19.05 51.76
N ARG A 13 6.38 20.14 51.42
CA ARG A 13 5.86 21.16 50.48
C ARG A 13 6.40 21.10 49.06
N LEU A 14 7.33 20.18 48.76
CA LEU A 14 7.95 20.11 47.43
C LEU A 14 7.33 19.07 46.48
N LEU A 15 6.33 18.29 46.90
CA LEU A 15 5.80 17.17 46.09
C LEU A 15 4.46 17.47 45.41
N LYS A 16 3.87 18.66 45.56
CA LYS A 16 2.57 19.01 44.95
C LYS A 16 2.66 19.91 43.71
N LEU A 17 3.85 20.43 43.38
CA LEU A 17 4.03 21.30 42.19
C LEU A 17 4.45 20.55 40.92
N THR A 18 4.88 19.29 41.01
CA THR A 18 5.26 18.47 39.84
C THR A 18 4.08 17.78 39.17
N ALA A 19 2.93 17.64 39.84
CA ALA A 19 1.76 16.96 39.27
C ALA A 19 0.88 17.85 38.36
N LEU A 20 1.07 19.18 38.38
CA LEU A 20 0.24 20.10 37.58
C LEU A 20 0.88 20.45 36.22
N LEU A 21 2.18 20.19 36.02
CA LEU A 21 2.87 20.55 34.78
C LEU A 21 2.71 19.52 33.64
N PHE A 22 2.25 18.31 33.93
CA PHE A 22 1.97 17.29 32.91
C PHE A 22 0.58 17.40 32.28
N LEU A 23 -0.32 18.23 32.81
CA LEU A 23 -1.67 18.41 32.29
C LEU A 23 -1.77 19.49 31.18
N ILE A 24 -0.72 20.31 30.99
CA ILE A 24 -0.68 21.38 29.97
C ILE A 24 0.25 21.01 28.80
N LEU A 25 1.12 20.01 28.97
CA LEU A 25 1.82 19.36 27.85
C LEU A 25 0.92 18.28 27.21
N GLY A 26 -0.34 18.66 26.94
CA GLY A 26 -1.11 18.10 25.83
C GLY A 26 -0.42 18.52 24.54
N VAL A 27 0.77 17.95 24.30
CA VAL A 27 1.52 18.09 23.07
C VAL A 27 0.59 17.52 22.03
N ALA A 28 -0.09 18.43 21.33
CA ALA A 28 -0.74 18.18 20.07
C ALA A 28 0.32 17.50 19.21
N PHE A 29 0.33 16.17 19.20
CA PHE A 29 1.06 15.43 18.19
C PHE A 29 0.45 15.93 16.89
N PRO A 30 1.19 16.68 16.06
CA PRO A 30 0.71 16.93 14.72
C PRO A 30 0.55 15.53 14.14
N ARG A 31 -0.68 15.16 13.78
CA ARG A 31 -0.88 14.07 12.81
C ARG A 31 -0.03 14.49 11.64
N LEU A 32 1.18 13.94 11.53
CA LEU A 32 2.02 14.11 10.37
C LEU A 32 1.11 13.72 9.21
N ALA A 33 0.76 14.72 8.41
CA ALA A 33 -0.09 14.55 7.26
C ALA A 33 0.55 13.43 6.45
N GLN A 34 -0.11 12.28 6.45
CA GLN A 34 0.32 11.13 5.70
C GLN A 34 0.14 11.55 4.25
N CYS A 35 1.23 12.04 3.63
CA CYS A 35 1.20 12.45 2.24
C CYS A 35 0.73 11.24 1.44
N ASP A 36 -0.45 11.38 0.86
CA ASP A 36 -1.02 10.37 0.01
C ASP A 36 -0.26 10.41 -1.32
N PHE A 37 0.81 9.62 -1.40
CA PHE A 37 1.55 9.38 -2.64
C PHE A 37 0.84 8.35 -3.53
N SER A 38 -0.44 8.03 -3.27
CA SER A 38 -1.20 7.20 -4.19
C SER A 38 -1.45 7.98 -5.49
N PHE A 39 -0.79 7.58 -6.56
CA PHE A 39 -1.22 7.96 -7.89
C PHE A 39 -2.44 7.10 -8.21
N TYR A 40 -3.61 7.62 -7.90
CA TYR A 40 -4.87 7.00 -8.29
C TYR A 40 -5.20 7.42 -9.71
N ILE A 41 -5.01 6.50 -10.66
CA ILE A 41 -5.68 6.60 -11.95
C ILE A 41 -7.02 5.88 -11.78
N PRO A 42 -8.16 6.59 -11.87
CA PRO A 42 -9.45 5.93 -11.87
C PRO A 42 -9.50 4.86 -12.96
N SER A 43 -9.89 3.63 -12.62
CA SER A 43 -9.87 2.48 -13.53
C SER A 43 -10.82 2.62 -14.71
N ASP A 44 -11.81 3.52 -14.60
CA ASP A 44 -12.79 3.85 -15.64
C ASP A 44 -12.23 4.73 -16.77
N HIS A 45 -10.97 5.17 -16.69
CA HIS A 45 -10.37 6.09 -17.67
C HIS A 45 -9.30 5.50 -18.60
N VAL A 46 -9.08 4.17 -18.58
CA VAL A 46 -8.10 3.54 -19.49
C VAL A 46 -8.74 2.36 -20.21
N SER A 47 -9.45 2.63 -21.31
CA SER A 47 -9.93 1.56 -22.18
C SER A 47 -8.80 1.05 -23.06
N TRP A 48 -8.77 -0.27 -23.31
CA TRP A 48 -7.85 -0.85 -24.28
C TRP A 48 -7.95 -0.16 -25.65
N ASN A 49 -9.16 0.19 -26.08
CA ASN A 49 -9.39 0.82 -27.38
C ASN A 49 -8.80 2.22 -27.46
N ASP A 50 -8.64 2.92 -26.33
CA ASP A 50 -8.04 4.25 -26.28
C ASP A 50 -6.52 4.15 -26.47
N LEU A 51 -5.91 3.07 -25.97
CA LEU A 51 -4.46 2.84 -26.07
C LEU A 51 -4.03 2.14 -27.36
N HIS A 52 -4.93 1.36 -27.96
CA HIS A 52 -4.68 0.56 -29.15
C HIS A 52 -5.82 0.71 -30.18
N PRO A 53 -6.08 1.94 -30.68
CA PRO A 53 -7.17 2.20 -31.62
C PRO A 53 -7.02 1.41 -32.94
N GLU A 54 -5.80 0.97 -33.27
CA GLU A 54 -5.50 0.15 -34.44
C GLU A 54 -5.91 -1.33 -34.30
N ARG A 55 -6.30 -1.79 -33.09
CA ARG A 55 -6.66 -3.18 -32.84
C ARG A 55 -8.13 -3.32 -32.49
N SER A 56 -8.91 -3.82 -33.43
CA SER A 56 -10.30 -4.19 -33.19
C SER A 56 -10.41 -5.39 -32.25
N THR A 57 -11.20 -5.24 -31.19
CA THR A 57 -11.56 -6.33 -30.26
C THR A 57 -12.39 -7.44 -30.93
N ALA A 58 -12.95 -7.18 -32.11
CA ALA A 58 -13.63 -8.19 -32.91
C ALA A 58 -12.65 -9.23 -33.50
N VAL A 59 -11.38 -8.88 -33.68
CA VAL A 59 -10.34 -9.76 -34.24
C VAL A 59 -9.55 -10.47 -33.14
N ALA A 60 -9.26 -9.75 -32.06
CA ALA A 60 -8.58 -10.28 -30.88
C ALA A 60 -9.39 -9.90 -29.64
N PRO A 61 -10.25 -10.79 -29.11
CA PRO A 61 -11.04 -10.50 -27.93
C PRO A 61 -10.14 -10.27 -26.72
N ILE A 62 -10.58 -9.41 -25.81
CA ILE A 62 -9.77 -8.90 -24.71
C ILE A 62 -10.54 -9.06 -23.42
N ILE A 63 -9.81 -9.45 -22.36
CA ILE A 63 -10.31 -9.39 -21.00
C ILE A 63 -9.54 -8.28 -20.31
N ASP A 64 -10.26 -7.22 -19.92
CA ASP A 64 -9.69 -6.20 -19.07
C ASP A 64 -9.47 -6.76 -17.65
N LEU A 65 -8.24 -6.60 -17.16
CA LEU A 65 -7.82 -7.08 -15.85
C LEU A 65 -7.78 -5.96 -14.80
N CYS A 66 -8.24 -4.74 -15.12
CA CYS A 66 -8.45 -3.66 -14.17
C CYS A 66 -9.63 -3.93 -13.21
N GLY A 67 -9.66 -3.24 -12.07
CA GLY A 67 -10.65 -3.40 -11.00
C GLY A 67 -10.06 -4.02 -9.73
N ASP A 68 -10.87 -4.74 -8.96
CA ASP A 68 -10.50 -5.25 -7.63
C ASP A 68 -9.58 -6.49 -7.68
N TRP A 69 -8.45 -6.39 -6.99
CA TRP A 69 -7.47 -7.46 -6.78
C TRP A 69 -7.25 -7.69 -5.30
N ARG A 70 -6.83 -8.91 -4.92
CA ARG A 70 -6.31 -9.18 -3.58
C ARG A 70 -4.82 -8.90 -3.54
N TYR A 71 -4.34 -8.25 -2.49
CA TYR A 71 -2.91 -8.05 -2.27
C TYR A 71 -2.41 -8.70 -0.98
N LYS A 72 -1.11 -8.97 -0.92
CA LYS A 72 -0.37 -9.36 0.28
C LYS A 72 1.00 -8.69 0.31
N ALA A 73 1.29 -7.95 1.37
CA ALA A 73 2.53 -7.21 1.62
C ALA A 73 3.02 -7.50 3.05
N GLY A 74 3.97 -8.44 3.19
CA GLY A 74 4.43 -8.90 4.51
C GLY A 74 3.30 -9.53 5.32
N ARG A 75 2.91 -8.87 6.43
CA ARG A 75 1.77 -9.28 7.28
C ARG A 75 0.44 -8.62 6.87
N HIS A 76 0.47 -7.65 5.97
CA HIS A 76 -0.72 -6.95 5.49
C HIS A 76 -1.32 -7.69 4.30
N GLN A 77 -2.65 -7.72 4.23
CA GLN A 77 -3.39 -8.27 3.11
C GLN A 77 -4.77 -7.59 3.03
N GLY A 78 -5.34 -7.56 1.83
CA GLY A 78 -6.65 -6.95 1.62
C GLY A 78 -7.01 -6.89 0.15
N ASN A 79 -7.91 -5.98 -0.20
CA ASN A 79 -8.27 -5.68 -1.58
C ASN A 79 -7.65 -4.35 -2.01
N ILE A 80 -7.35 -4.22 -3.30
CA ILE A 80 -6.83 -3.00 -3.92
C ILE A 80 -7.38 -2.90 -5.35
N SER A 81 -7.77 -1.69 -5.77
CA SER A 81 -8.19 -1.42 -7.14
C SER A 81 -6.97 -1.25 -8.04
N ILE A 82 -6.97 -1.85 -9.23
CA ILE A 82 -5.91 -1.71 -10.24
C ILE A 82 -6.50 -0.98 -11.47
N PRO A 83 -5.81 0.01 -12.06
CA PRO A 83 -4.47 0.49 -11.72
C PRO A 83 -4.43 1.29 -10.41
N SER A 84 -3.38 1.07 -9.62
CA SER A 84 -3.01 1.90 -8.46
C SER A 84 -1.58 1.58 -8.03
N CYS A 85 -1.06 2.31 -7.04
CA CYS A 85 0.17 1.93 -6.35
C CYS A 85 -0.12 1.55 -4.89
N TYR A 86 0.57 0.51 -4.42
CA TYR A 86 0.61 0.18 -3.00
C TYR A 86 1.73 0.98 -2.34
N ALA A 87 1.41 1.75 -1.30
CA ALA A 87 2.37 2.55 -0.54
C ALA A 87 2.56 2.01 0.89
N GLY A 88 3.71 2.29 1.50
CA GLY A 88 3.96 1.99 2.92
C GLY A 88 4.52 0.60 3.23
N TYR A 89 5.08 -0.10 2.24
CA TYR A 89 5.83 -1.34 2.46
C TYR A 89 7.03 -1.43 1.53
N GLU A 90 8.20 -1.73 2.11
CA GLU A 90 9.42 -2.00 1.38
C GLU A 90 9.63 -3.51 1.28
N GLY A 91 9.45 -4.07 0.09
CA GLY A 91 9.62 -5.50 -0.16
C GLY A 91 8.71 -6.03 -1.27
N ILE A 92 8.55 -7.36 -1.32
CA ILE A 92 7.72 -8.02 -2.32
C ILE A 92 6.24 -7.90 -1.94
N VAL A 93 5.44 -7.29 -2.82
CA VAL A 93 3.98 -7.28 -2.76
C VAL A 93 3.44 -8.25 -3.79
N THR A 94 2.53 -9.13 -3.37
CA THR A 94 1.84 -10.07 -4.25
C THR A 94 0.44 -9.53 -4.56
N PHE A 95 0.11 -9.39 -5.84
CA PHE A 95 -1.23 -9.08 -6.32
C PHE A 95 -1.82 -10.32 -6.98
N SER A 96 -3.07 -10.64 -6.68
CA SER A 96 -3.75 -11.83 -7.22
C SER A 96 -5.20 -11.55 -7.58
N ARG A 97 -5.61 -12.13 -8.72
CA ARG A 97 -6.99 -12.11 -9.21
C ARG A 97 -7.30 -13.44 -9.88
N GLN A 98 -8.54 -13.89 -9.73
CA GLN A 98 -9.08 -15.02 -10.47
C GLN A 98 -9.83 -14.51 -11.69
N ILE A 99 -9.61 -15.15 -12.83
CA ILE A 99 -10.28 -14.83 -14.09
C ILE A 99 -10.79 -16.11 -14.73
N ASN A 100 -11.89 -15.97 -15.48
CA ASN A 100 -12.42 -17.05 -16.30
C ASN A 100 -11.96 -16.79 -17.75
N ILE A 101 -11.21 -17.73 -18.30
CA ILE A 101 -10.83 -17.68 -19.71
C ILE A 101 -11.96 -18.34 -20.54
N PRO A 102 -12.50 -17.66 -21.56
CA PRO A 102 -13.52 -18.23 -22.43
C PRO A 102 -13.05 -19.53 -23.09
N ALA A 103 -13.93 -20.52 -23.19
CA ALA A 103 -13.60 -21.84 -23.74
C ALA A 103 -13.17 -21.77 -25.22
N ASP A 104 -13.68 -20.80 -25.97
CA ASP A 104 -13.33 -20.57 -27.38
C ASP A 104 -11.91 -20.02 -27.57
N TRP A 105 -11.18 -19.72 -26.48
CA TRP A 105 -9.76 -19.34 -26.53
C TRP A 105 -8.83 -20.55 -26.51
N GLN A 106 -9.34 -21.76 -26.27
CA GLN A 106 -8.53 -22.98 -26.26
C GLN A 106 -7.78 -23.17 -27.59
N GLY A 107 -6.48 -23.43 -27.51
CA GLY A 107 -5.61 -23.59 -28.69
C GLY A 107 -5.21 -22.29 -29.39
N LYS A 108 -5.69 -21.13 -28.92
CA LYS A 108 -5.26 -19.81 -29.42
C LYS A 108 -4.04 -19.30 -28.65
N ASN A 109 -3.31 -18.36 -29.26
CA ASN A 109 -2.23 -17.65 -28.59
C ASN A 109 -2.81 -16.55 -27.68
N VAL A 110 -2.69 -16.75 -26.36
CA VAL A 110 -3.11 -15.76 -25.35
C VAL A 110 -1.89 -14.97 -24.90
N LYS A 111 -2.03 -13.64 -24.84
CA LYS A 111 -0.97 -12.73 -24.38
C LYS A 111 -1.45 -11.93 -23.18
N LEU A 112 -0.59 -11.77 -22.18
CA LEU A 112 -0.81 -10.87 -21.07
C LEU A 112 -0.07 -9.56 -21.34
N HIS A 113 -0.79 -8.45 -21.34
CA HIS A 113 -0.24 -7.12 -21.54
C HIS A 113 -0.28 -6.34 -20.23
N LEU A 114 0.87 -5.85 -19.80
CA LEU A 114 1.01 -4.98 -18.62
C LEU A 114 1.34 -3.58 -19.13
N LEU A 115 0.44 -2.63 -18.91
CA LEU A 115 0.62 -1.25 -19.40
C LEU A 115 1.69 -0.49 -18.63
N GLY A 116 1.83 -0.78 -17.33
CA GLY A 116 2.86 -0.21 -16.49
C GLY A 116 3.01 -1.01 -15.20
N VAL A 117 4.24 -1.29 -14.80
CA VAL A 117 4.57 -1.91 -13.52
C VAL A 117 5.78 -1.21 -12.94
N LEU A 118 5.70 -0.84 -11.66
CA LEU A 118 6.75 -0.17 -10.92
C LEU A 118 7.08 -0.99 -9.66
N HIS A 119 8.29 -1.48 -9.42
CA HIS A 119 9.47 -1.57 -10.30
C HIS A 119 9.57 -2.98 -10.93
N ARG A 120 10.33 -3.91 -10.30
CA ARG A 120 10.50 -5.28 -10.80
C ARG A 120 9.26 -6.12 -10.51
N ALA A 121 8.93 -7.04 -11.41
CA ALA A 121 7.78 -7.92 -11.23
C ALA A 121 8.04 -9.34 -11.72
N ALA A 122 7.43 -10.31 -11.06
CA ALA A 122 7.35 -11.70 -11.49
C ALA A 122 5.88 -12.05 -11.70
N ILE A 123 5.57 -12.64 -12.85
CA ILE A 123 4.20 -12.98 -13.22
C ILE A 123 4.02 -14.48 -13.13
N ARG A 124 2.97 -14.91 -12.41
CA ARG A 124 2.61 -16.32 -12.27
C ARG A 124 1.16 -16.55 -12.69
N ILE A 125 0.90 -17.67 -13.37
CA ILE A 125 -0.44 -18.15 -13.70
C ILE A 125 -0.58 -19.55 -13.11
N ASN A 126 -1.62 -19.77 -12.30
CA ASN A 126 -1.87 -21.06 -11.62
C ASN A 126 -0.64 -21.62 -10.89
N GLY A 127 0.15 -20.74 -10.27
CA GLY A 127 1.37 -21.08 -9.53
C GLY A 127 2.66 -21.13 -10.38
N THR A 128 2.55 -21.28 -11.69
CA THR A 128 3.68 -21.37 -12.63
C THR A 128 4.21 -19.98 -13.00
N LEU A 129 5.53 -19.78 -12.89
CA LEU A 129 6.20 -18.56 -13.36
C LEU A 129 6.20 -18.49 -14.88
N ILE A 130 5.65 -17.42 -15.44
CA ILE A 130 5.54 -17.22 -16.90
C ILE A 130 6.45 -16.11 -17.42
N GLY A 131 6.94 -15.23 -16.55
CA GLY A 131 7.82 -14.14 -16.96
C GLY A 131 8.22 -13.23 -15.80
N THR A 132 9.22 -12.40 -16.06
CA THR A 132 9.69 -11.37 -15.14
C THR A 132 9.96 -10.08 -15.89
N ASN A 133 9.59 -8.95 -15.31
CA ASN A 133 10.05 -7.63 -15.73
C ASN A 133 11.20 -7.23 -14.80
N ASN A 134 12.41 -7.31 -15.31
CA ASN A 134 13.60 -6.79 -14.65
C ASN A 134 14.06 -5.58 -15.46
N VAL A 135 13.70 -4.38 -15.01
CA VAL A 135 14.41 -3.18 -15.46
C VAL A 135 15.84 -3.27 -14.89
N PRO A 136 16.89 -3.21 -15.73
CA PRO A 136 18.27 -3.13 -15.25
C PRO A 136 18.38 -1.99 -14.24
N ALA A 137 19.13 -2.24 -13.15
CA ALA A 137 19.38 -1.22 -12.13
C ALA A 137 20.19 -0.05 -12.71
#